data_AF-A0A7S3T115-F1
#
_entry.id   AF-A0A7S3T115-F1
#
_cell.length_a   1.000
_cell.length_b   1.000
_cell.length_c   1.000
_cell.angle_alpha   90.00
_cell.angle_beta   90.00
_cell.angle_gamma   90.00
#
_symmetry.space_group_name_H-M   'P 1'
#
loop_
_entity.id
_entity.type
_entity.pdbx_description
1 polymer ?
#
loop_
_entity_poly.entity_id
_entity_poly.type
_entity_poly.pdbx_seq_one_letter_code
_entity_poly.pdbx_strand_id
1 'polypeptide(L)'
;FQWAFCSAAATIVSGGVAERANFPGYLIYSIFMTTFIYPVIVAWTWGYGWLSAGEDNINDAGFMDFAGSGVVHMTGGVGALVGAICVGPRAGRFESPEDFQPHSLPLIVLGTFILWFGWYGFNCGSTLGMSDAATGAMAAQVAMNTTLSASMGGITVLILRLCLLKKYDIGGMCNGILAGLVSITAGCGNVESGSALIIGLLGGFVYQGTSSLLQKLKVDDPIDAFAVHGASGAWGVMAAVFFDWGTGMDYFNGWSGFSCMVDSDGNCASGMWGKAFVANLVEVIMIFVWVGGMSALVFVPMRLTGLLRTPEDVQEEGLDHAKHSPSKAYDLSVGGGTLKAQ
;
A
#
# COMPACT_ATOMS: atom_id res chain seq x y z
N PHE A 1 9.17 -15.68 5.04
CA PHE A 1 8.50 -14.99 3.94
C PHE A 1 7.24 -14.27 4.43
N GLN A 2 6.12 -14.96 4.69
CA GLN A 2 4.83 -14.33 5.03
C GLN A 2 4.81 -13.40 6.26
N TRP A 3 5.63 -13.65 7.29
CA TRP A 3 5.72 -12.75 8.45
C TRP A 3 6.16 -11.32 8.09
N ALA A 4 6.95 -11.16 7.02
CA ALA A 4 7.38 -9.85 6.53
C ALA A 4 6.22 -9.05 5.92
N PHE A 5 5.24 -9.73 5.31
CA PHE A 5 4.04 -9.12 4.71
C PHE A 5 3.10 -8.62 5.80
N CYS A 6 2.90 -9.43 6.85
CA CYS A 6 2.19 -9.02 8.06
C CYS A 6 2.83 -7.80 8.73
N SER A 7 4.17 -7.82 8.86
CA SER A 7 4.93 -6.67 9.37
C SER A 7 4.73 -5.41 8.52
N ALA A 8 4.81 -5.53 7.19
CA ALA A 8 4.57 -4.42 6.27
C ALA A 8 3.15 -3.83 6.43
N ALA A 9 2.12 -4.67 6.49
CA ALA A 9 0.74 -4.22 6.71
C ALA A 9 0.60 -3.41 8.01
N ALA A 10 1.26 -3.83 9.09
CA ALA A 10 1.26 -3.12 10.36
C ALA A 10 2.05 -1.80 10.31
N THR A 11 3.24 -1.80 9.71
CA THR A 11 4.10 -0.60 9.68
C THR A 11 3.57 0.49 8.76
N ILE A 12 2.81 0.16 7.70
CA ILE A 12 2.10 1.17 6.88
C ILE A 12 1.22 2.08 7.75
N VAL A 13 0.58 1.55 8.79
CA VAL A 13 -0.30 2.33 9.67
C VAL A 13 0.46 3.42 10.43
N SER A 14 1.73 3.19 10.76
CA SER A 14 2.57 4.20 11.42
C SER A 14 2.66 5.50 10.62
N GLY A 15 2.67 5.40 9.29
CA GLY A 15 2.70 6.54 8.39
C GLY A 15 1.49 7.46 8.55
N GLY A 16 0.29 6.87 8.67
CA GLY A 16 -0.95 7.61 8.85
C GLY A 16 -1.06 8.31 10.20
N VAL A 17 -0.38 7.80 11.24
CA VAL A 17 -0.49 8.30 12.63
C VAL A 17 0.78 8.98 13.16
N ALA A 18 1.78 9.20 12.29
CA ALA A 18 3.07 9.80 12.62
C ALA A 18 2.95 11.15 13.37
N GLU A 19 3.97 11.47 14.16
CA GLU A 19 4.16 12.72 14.94
C GLU A 19 3.16 12.98 16.08
N ARG A 20 1.97 12.38 16.10
CA ARG A 20 0.95 12.65 17.13
C ARG A 20 0.35 11.42 17.82
N ALA A 21 0.66 10.22 17.35
CA ALA A 21 0.29 9.01 18.06
C ALA A 21 1.17 8.79 19.29
N ASN A 22 0.55 8.33 20.36
CA ASN A 22 1.28 7.86 21.53
C ASN A 22 1.86 6.46 21.27
N PHE A 23 3.12 6.25 21.60
CA PHE A 23 3.86 5.03 21.26
C PHE A 23 3.22 3.73 21.81
N PRO A 24 2.79 3.65 23.09
CA PRO A 24 2.08 2.47 23.59
C PRO A 24 0.75 2.21 22.88
N GLY A 25 0.01 3.26 22.50
CA GLY A 25 -1.23 3.12 21.73
C GLY A 25 -0.97 2.53 20.33
N TYR A 26 0.10 2.97 19.67
CA TYR A 26 0.55 2.38 18.41
C TYR A 26 0.98 0.91 18.56
N LEU A 27 1.68 0.55 19.65
CA LEU A 27 2.04 -0.85 19.92
C LEU A 27 0.81 -1.73 20.12
N ILE A 28 -0.19 -1.27 20.89
CA ILE A 28 -1.45 -2.00 21.09
C ILE A 28 -2.12 -2.26 19.73
N TYR A 29 -2.27 -1.22 18.92
CA TYR A 29 -2.85 -1.37 17.59
C TYR A 29 -2.05 -2.36 16.72
N SER A 30 -0.71 -2.27 16.75
CA SER A 30 0.17 -3.17 15.98
C SER A 30 -0.01 -4.64 16.38
N ILE A 31 -0.23 -4.92 17.67
CA ILE A 31 -0.56 -6.27 18.16
C ILE A 31 -1.90 -6.73 17.59
N PHE A 32 -2.96 -5.91 17.67
CA PHE A 32 -4.27 -6.27 17.12
C PHE A 32 -4.22 -6.48 15.59
N MET A 33 -3.50 -5.61 14.89
CA MET A 33 -3.29 -5.69 13.45
C MET A 33 -2.64 -7.02 13.06
N THR A 34 -1.54 -7.38 13.72
CA THR A 34 -0.73 -8.56 13.37
C THR A 34 -1.28 -9.89 13.89
N THR A 35 -2.04 -9.88 15.00
CA THR A 35 -2.56 -11.11 15.64
C THR A 35 -4.00 -11.44 15.26
N PHE A 36 -4.78 -10.46 14.80
CA PHE A 36 -6.20 -10.67 14.50
C PHE A 36 -6.63 -10.09 13.15
N ILE A 37 -6.46 -8.78 12.92
CA ILE A 37 -7.02 -8.12 11.73
C ILE A 37 -6.43 -8.70 10.44
N TYR A 38 -5.10 -8.71 10.32
CA TYR A 38 -4.40 -9.20 9.14
C TYR A 38 -4.51 -10.73 8.96
N PRO A 39 -4.31 -11.58 10.00
CA PRO A 39 -4.47 -13.02 9.86
C PRO A 39 -5.85 -13.48 9.37
N VAL A 40 -6.93 -12.77 9.75
CA VAL A 40 -8.28 -13.10 9.27
C VAL A 40 -8.41 -12.84 7.76
N ILE A 41 -7.83 -11.76 7.26
CA ILE A 41 -7.81 -11.48 5.81
C ILE A 41 -7.03 -12.57 5.09
N VAL A 42 -5.84 -12.93 5.59
CA VAL A 42 -5.04 -14.04 5.03
C VAL A 42 -5.85 -15.34 5.04
N ALA A 43 -6.59 -15.64 6.10
CA ALA A 43 -7.43 -16.84 6.17
C ALA A 43 -8.54 -16.86 5.10
N TRP A 44 -9.06 -15.71 4.67
CA TRP A 44 -10.03 -15.61 3.57
C TRP A 44 -9.36 -15.77 2.21
N THR A 45 -8.13 -15.28 2.07
CA THR A 45 -7.41 -15.15 0.80
C THR A 45 -6.34 -16.24 0.62
N TRP A 46 -5.09 -15.98 1.00
CA TRP A 46 -3.95 -16.89 0.82
C TRP A 46 -3.99 -18.15 1.70
N GLY A 47 -4.91 -18.20 2.66
CA GLY A 47 -5.19 -19.33 3.53
C GLY A 47 -6.18 -20.33 2.95
N TYR A 48 -6.49 -20.24 1.65
CA TYR A 48 -7.46 -21.11 0.96
C TYR A 48 -8.88 -21.00 1.52
N GLY A 49 -9.29 -19.78 1.87
CA GLY A 49 -10.61 -19.49 2.42
C GLY A 49 -11.67 -19.22 1.35
N TRP A 50 -12.79 -18.66 1.80
CA TRP A 50 -13.99 -18.47 0.98
C TRP A 50 -13.81 -17.53 -0.23
N LEU A 51 -12.77 -16.69 -0.27
CA LEU A 51 -12.45 -15.86 -1.44
C LEU A 51 -11.64 -16.61 -2.51
N SER A 52 -10.98 -17.71 -2.15
CA SER A 52 -10.15 -18.48 -3.08
C SER A 52 -10.97 -19.09 -4.23
N ALA A 53 -10.30 -19.47 -5.32
CA ALA A 53 -10.95 -20.18 -6.42
C ALA A 53 -11.46 -21.57 -5.96
N GLY A 54 -12.47 -22.12 -6.65
CA GLY A 54 -13.04 -23.45 -6.39
C GLY A 54 -14.56 -23.49 -6.25
N GLU A 55 -15.15 -24.65 -6.52
CA GLU A 55 -16.61 -24.87 -6.60
C GLU A 55 -17.38 -24.51 -5.31
N ASP A 56 -16.74 -24.64 -4.15
CA ASP A 56 -17.34 -24.34 -2.84
C ASP A 56 -17.10 -22.90 -2.36
N ASN A 57 -16.42 -22.07 -3.15
CA ASN A 57 -16.02 -20.72 -2.77
C ASN A 57 -16.84 -19.64 -3.53
N ILE A 58 -16.47 -18.36 -3.36
CA ILE A 58 -17.33 -17.21 -3.69
C ILE A 58 -17.98 -17.23 -5.09
N ASN A 59 -17.34 -17.84 -6.10
CA ASN A 59 -17.91 -18.00 -7.45
C ASN A 59 -17.01 -18.81 -8.42
N ASP A 60 -16.31 -19.84 -7.97
CA ASP A 60 -15.36 -20.65 -8.77
C ASP A 60 -14.09 -19.93 -9.22
N ALA A 61 -14.17 -18.67 -9.67
CA ALA A 61 -13.06 -17.88 -10.18
C ALA A 61 -12.11 -17.43 -9.07
N GLY A 62 -12.68 -17.01 -7.94
CA GLY A 62 -11.94 -16.51 -6.79
C GLY A 62 -11.23 -15.17 -7.04
N PHE A 63 -10.64 -14.62 -5.98
CA PHE A 63 -9.88 -13.36 -6.04
C PHE A 63 -8.51 -13.53 -6.72
N MET A 64 -7.97 -12.45 -7.25
CA MET A 64 -6.58 -12.36 -7.70
C MET A 64 -5.83 -11.25 -6.95
N ASP A 65 -4.94 -11.66 -6.04
CA ASP A 65 -3.98 -10.77 -5.39
C ASP A 65 -2.65 -11.49 -5.14
N PHE A 66 -1.80 -11.53 -6.16
CA PHE A 66 -0.58 -12.34 -6.24
C PHE A 66 0.40 -12.08 -5.09
N ALA A 67 0.67 -10.82 -4.78
CA ALA A 67 1.62 -10.43 -3.73
C ALA A 67 1.04 -9.46 -2.68
N GLY A 68 -0.22 -9.03 -2.77
CA GLY A 68 -0.87 -8.26 -1.70
C GLY A 68 -1.15 -6.78 -1.96
N SER A 69 -1.63 -6.37 -3.15
CA SER A 69 -2.23 -5.03 -3.32
C SER A 69 -3.40 -4.84 -2.36
N GLY A 70 -4.25 -5.85 -2.22
CA GLY A 70 -5.33 -5.90 -1.23
C GLY A 70 -4.79 -6.35 0.12
N VAL A 71 -4.38 -7.62 0.19
CA VAL A 71 -4.07 -8.33 1.43
C VAL A 71 -3.07 -7.58 2.32
N VAL A 72 -2.07 -6.91 1.74
CA VAL A 72 -1.07 -6.12 2.49
C VAL A 72 -1.33 -4.63 2.41
N HIS A 73 -1.34 -4.07 1.20
CA HIS A 73 -1.33 -2.63 1.04
C HIS A 73 -2.68 -1.99 1.35
N MET A 74 -3.80 -2.53 0.87
CA MET A 74 -5.11 -2.04 1.31
C MET A 74 -5.30 -2.24 2.81
N THR A 75 -4.90 -3.40 3.34
CA THR A 75 -5.01 -3.68 4.77
C THR A 75 -4.26 -2.64 5.62
N GLY A 76 -2.99 -2.38 5.31
CA GLY A 76 -2.23 -1.33 5.98
C GLY A 76 -2.79 0.07 5.72
N GLY A 77 -3.18 0.37 4.48
CA GLY A 77 -3.67 1.68 4.08
C GLY A 77 -4.99 2.05 4.74
N VAL A 78 -5.97 1.15 4.77
CA VAL A 78 -7.27 1.36 5.44
C VAL A 78 -7.06 1.55 6.95
N GLY A 79 -6.16 0.76 7.55
CA GLY A 79 -5.76 0.96 8.94
C GLY A 79 -5.15 2.35 9.17
N ALA A 80 -4.30 2.82 8.26
CA ALA A 80 -3.72 4.16 8.30
C ALA A 80 -4.77 5.26 8.17
N LEU A 81 -5.75 5.10 7.28
CA LEU A 81 -6.87 6.05 7.12
C LEU A 81 -7.69 6.18 8.40
N VAL A 82 -8.13 5.04 8.97
CA VAL A 82 -8.92 5.06 10.21
C VAL A 82 -8.09 5.62 11.36
N GLY A 83 -6.82 5.25 11.45
CA GLY A 83 -5.87 5.81 12.43
C GLY A 83 -5.77 7.34 12.32
N ALA A 84 -5.54 7.85 11.10
CA ALA A 84 -5.44 9.29 10.82
C ALA A 84 -6.72 10.05 11.19
N ILE A 85 -7.89 9.50 10.87
CA ILE A 85 -9.20 10.08 11.25
C ILE A 85 -9.39 10.07 12.77
N CYS A 86 -9.02 8.97 13.44
CA CYS A 86 -9.23 8.83 14.89
C CYS A 86 -8.29 9.71 15.71
N VAL A 87 -7.00 9.77 15.34
CA VAL A 87 -6.02 10.62 16.04
C VAL A 87 -6.22 12.11 15.71
N GLY A 88 -6.78 12.40 14.54
CA GLY A 88 -7.03 13.75 14.06
C GLY A 88 -5.77 14.46 13.52
N PRO A 89 -5.93 15.68 13.01
CA PRO A 89 -4.84 16.40 12.37
C PRO A 89 -3.80 16.91 13.35
N ARG A 90 -2.55 17.00 12.90
CA ARG A 90 -1.49 17.74 13.60
C ARG A 90 -1.90 19.20 13.74
N ALA A 91 -1.53 19.82 14.87
CA ALA A 91 -1.87 21.20 15.15
C ALA A 91 -1.29 22.13 14.07
N GLY A 92 -2.12 23.00 13.48
CA GLY A 92 -1.70 23.93 12.43
C GLY A 92 -1.59 23.34 11.01
N ARG A 93 -1.80 22.03 10.82
CA ARG A 93 -1.57 21.36 9.51
C ARG A 93 -2.34 21.96 8.34
N PHE A 94 -3.55 22.46 8.57
CA PHE A 94 -4.40 23.01 7.51
C PHE A 94 -4.44 24.54 7.50
N GLU A 95 -3.89 25.17 8.52
CA GLU A 95 -3.74 26.62 8.66
C GLU A 95 -2.42 27.10 8.05
N SER A 96 -1.33 26.36 8.30
CA SER A 96 0.04 26.64 7.84
C SER A 96 0.68 25.38 7.24
N PRO A 97 0.19 24.89 6.08
CA PRO A 97 0.69 23.66 5.46
C PRO A 97 2.19 23.71 5.08
N GLU A 98 2.74 24.90 4.90
CA GLU A 98 4.16 25.14 4.63
C GLU A 98 5.07 24.67 5.76
N ASP A 99 4.59 24.60 7.01
CA ASP A 99 5.39 24.18 8.16
C ASP A 99 5.62 22.67 8.20
N PHE A 100 4.90 21.91 7.38
CA PHE A 100 4.92 20.44 7.35
C PHE A 100 5.74 19.89 6.18
N GLN A 101 6.89 20.52 5.88
CA GLN A 101 7.81 20.01 4.86
C GLN A 101 8.56 18.76 5.34
N PRO A 102 8.95 17.87 4.40
CA PRO A 102 9.84 16.77 4.74
C PRO A 102 11.16 17.24 5.37
N HIS A 103 11.55 16.63 6.49
CA HIS A 103 12.81 16.96 7.15
C HIS A 103 14.06 16.66 6.30
N SER A 104 13.99 15.67 5.39
CA SER A 104 15.10 15.26 4.53
C SER A 104 14.64 14.54 3.27
N LEU A 105 14.72 15.23 2.12
CA LEU A 105 14.48 14.61 0.81
C LEU A 105 15.45 13.46 0.48
N PRO A 106 16.77 13.55 0.79
CA PRO A 106 17.68 12.42 0.58
C PRO A 106 17.25 11.15 1.32
N LEU A 107 16.71 11.26 2.54
CA LEU A 107 16.23 10.10 3.29
C LEU A 107 14.95 9.51 2.68
N ILE A 108 14.05 10.33 2.13
CA ILE A 108 12.89 9.84 1.36
C ILE A 108 13.34 9.07 0.12
N VAL A 109 14.30 9.62 -0.62
CA VAL A 109 14.83 8.97 -1.83
C VAL A 109 15.53 7.66 -1.48
N LEU A 110 16.36 7.65 -0.43
CA LEU A 110 17.02 6.43 0.07
C LEU A 110 15.99 5.38 0.50
N GLY A 111 14.97 5.78 1.27
CA GLY A 111 13.87 4.90 1.66
C GLY A 111 13.14 4.31 0.45
N THR A 112 12.87 5.14 -0.56
CA THR A 112 12.24 4.69 -1.82
C THR A 112 13.11 3.66 -2.55
N PHE A 113 14.43 3.86 -2.62
CA PHE A 113 15.35 2.88 -3.21
C PHE A 113 15.37 1.55 -2.45
N ILE A 114 15.42 1.61 -1.11
CA ILE A 114 15.38 0.41 -0.26
C ILE A 114 14.05 -0.33 -0.46
N LEU A 115 12.92 0.39 -0.49
CA LEU A 115 11.60 -0.20 -0.71
C LEU A 115 11.47 -0.81 -2.10
N TRP A 116 11.92 -0.13 -3.16
CA TRP A 116 11.89 -0.67 -4.52
C TRP A 116 12.76 -1.93 -4.63
N PHE A 117 13.99 -1.89 -4.10
CA PHE A 117 14.84 -3.08 -4.05
C PHE A 117 14.18 -4.23 -3.28
N GLY A 118 13.63 -3.95 -2.11
CA GLY A 118 12.88 -4.92 -1.30
C GLY A 118 11.64 -5.47 -2.02
N TRP A 119 11.03 -4.69 -2.92
CA TRP A 119 9.84 -5.07 -3.67
C TRP A 119 10.11 -6.20 -4.66
N TYR A 120 11.33 -6.39 -5.16
CA TYR A 120 11.68 -7.59 -5.90
C TYR A 120 11.61 -8.84 -5.00
N GLY A 121 12.05 -8.74 -3.76
CA GLY A 121 11.88 -9.82 -2.78
C GLY A 121 10.41 -10.06 -2.43
N PHE A 122 9.60 -9.00 -2.42
CA PHE A 122 8.16 -9.04 -2.14
C PHE A 122 7.39 -9.70 -3.30
N ASN A 123 7.45 -9.13 -4.49
CA ASN A 123 6.71 -9.63 -5.65
C ASN A 123 7.33 -10.91 -6.21
N CYS A 124 8.62 -10.93 -6.55
CA CYS A 124 9.23 -12.13 -7.15
C CYS A 124 9.27 -13.28 -6.14
N GLY A 125 9.44 -13.01 -4.85
CA GLY A 125 9.35 -14.04 -3.81
C GLY A 125 7.96 -14.68 -3.71
N SER A 126 6.91 -13.99 -4.16
CA SER A 126 5.54 -14.52 -4.19
C SER A 126 5.32 -15.56 -5.29
N THR A 127 6.31 -15.84 -6.14
CA THR A 127 6.30 -17.02 -7.02
C THR A 127 6.52 -18.32 -6.23
N LEU A 128 6.97 -18.22 -4.97
CA LEU A 128 7.23 -19.32 -4.03
C LEU A 128 8.26 -20.37 -4.49
N GLY A 129 8.88 -20.17 -5.65
CA GLY A 129 9.86 -21.07 -6.21
C GLY A 129 10.36 -20.59 -7.57
N MET A 130 11.54 -21.11 -7.95
CA MET A 130 12.16 -20.99 -9.28
C MET A 130 12.85 -22.32 -9.61
N SER A 131 12.19 -23.43 -9.31
CA SER A 131 12.75 -24.79 -9.41
C SER A 131 12.80 -25.33 -10.84
N ASP A 132 12.06 -24.70 -11.76
CA ASP A 132 11.98 -25.10 -13.16
C ASP A 132 11.90 -23.86 -14.07
N ALA A 133 11.92 -24.09 -15.39
CA ALA A 133 11.89 -23.04 -16.39
C ALA A 133 10.60 -22.20 -16.34
N ALA A 134 9.46 -22.80 -15.98
CA ALA A 134 8.17 -22.10 -15.95
C ALA A 134 8.08 -21.13 -14.77
N THR A 135 8.41 -21.61 -13.57
CA THR A 135 8.47 -20.80 -12.35
C THR A 135 9.57 -19.73 -12.41
N GLY A 136 10.70 -20.05 -13.04
CA GLY A 136 11.76 -19.07 -13.33
C GLY A 136 11.32 -17.97 -14.30
N ALA A 137 10.60 -18.32 -15.36
CA ALA A 137 10.06 -17.34 -16.32
C ALA A 137 9.02 -16.42 -15.67
N MET A 138 8.13 -16.98 -14.83
CA MET A 138 7.16 -16.19 -14.07
C MET A 138 7.87 -15.18 -13.16
N ALA A 139 8.87 -15.61 -12.38
CA ALA A 139 9.63 -14.72 -11.50
C ALA A 139 10.38 -13.60 -12.26
N ALA A 140 10.96 -13.93 -13.42
CA ALA A 140 11.61 -12.93 -14.28
C ALA A 140 10.62 -11.87 -14.77
N GLN A 141 9.41 -12.29 -15.15
CA GLN A 141 8.39 -11.35 -15.54
C GLN A 141 7.86 -10.52 -14.38
N VAL A 142 7.60 -11.15 -13.23
CA VAL A 142 7.17 -10.43 -12.02
C VAL A 142 8.17 -9.30 -11.71
N ALA A 143 9.47 -9.55 -11.86
CA ALA A 143 10.50 -8.53 -11.73
C ALA A 143 10.34 -7.40 -12.77
N MET A 144 10.15 -7.75 -14.04
CA MET A 144 9.93 -6.77 -15.12
C MET A 144 8.69 -5.90 -14.86
N ASN A 145 7.55 -6.52 -14.56
CA ASN A 145 6.28 -5.84 -14.29
C ASN A 145 6.41 -4.90 -13.08
N THR A 146 7.10 -5.34 -12.03
CA THR A 146 7.39 -4.53 -10.83
C THR A 146 8.12 -3.24 -11.21
N THR A 147 9.19 -3.34 -12.00
CA THR A 147 10.00 -2.17 -12.40
C THR A 147 9.27 -1.23 -13.35
N LEU A 148 8.54 -1.78 -14.33
CA LEU A 148 7.82 -0.99 -15.33
C LEU A 148 6.70 -0.19 -14.68
N SER A 149 5.90 -0.81 -13.81
CA SER A 149 4.82 -0.13 -13.10
C SER A 149 5.35 0.95 -12.14
N ALA A 150 6.40 0.64 -11.37
CA ALA A 150 7.06 1.60 -10.48
C ALA A 150 7.56 2.84 -11.23
N SER A 151 8.24 2.63 -12.36
CA SER A 151 8.76 3.71 -13.21
C SER A 151 7.62 4.58 -13.75
N MET A 152 6.54 3.97 -14.23
CA MET A 152 5.40 4.71 -14.78
C MET A 152 4.62 5.47 -13.71
N GLY A 153 4.46 4.91 -12.51
CA GLY A 153 3.85 5.63 -11.39
C GLY A 153 4.67 6.86 -11.00
N GLY A 154 5.99 6.71 -10.88
CA GLY A 154 6.92 7.82 -10.60
C GLY A 154 6.90 8.91 -11.66
N ILE A 155 7.05 8.54 -12.93
CA ILE A 155 7.01 9.47 -14.07
C ILE A 155 5.67 10.21 -14.13
N THR A 156 4.56 9.50 -13.92
CA THR A 156 3.22 10.10 -13.97
C THR A 156 3.07 11.18 -12.91
N VAL A 157 3.42 10.88 -11.66
CA VAL A 157 3.29 11.87 -10.58
C VAL A 157 4.29 13.03 -10.76
N LEU A 158 5.51 12.76 -11.21
CA LEU A 158 6.50 13.79 -11.50
C LEU A 158 5.98 14.77 -12.55
N ILE A 159 5.48 14.27 -13.68
CA ILE A 159 4.94 15.10 -14.77
C ILE A 159 3.70 15.84 -14.29
N LEU A 160 2.77 15.16 -13.63
CA LEU A 160 1.53 15.75 -13.14
C LEU A 160 1.81 16.90 -12.16
N ARG A 161 2.68 16.69 -11.18
CA ARG A 161 3.07 17.74 -10.22
C ARG A 161 3.90 18.83 -10.88
N LEU A 162 4.76 18.52 -11.86
CA LEU A 162 5.44 19.55 -12.65
C LEU A 162 4.42 20.43 -13.40
N CYS A 163 3.37 19.85 -13.98
CA CYS A 163 2.32 20.60 -14.66
C CYS A 163 1.50 21.47 -13.71
N LEU A 164 1.17 20.97 -12.52
CA LEU A 164 0.34 21.66 -11.51
C LEU A 164 1.12 22.71 -10.72
N LEU A 165 2.31 22.37 -10.23
CA LEU A 165 3.14 23.19 -9.33
C LEU A 165 4.17 24.05 -10.07
N LYS A 166 4.44 23.74 -11.35
CA LYS A 166 5.53 24.34 -12.14
C LYS A 166 6.92 24.13 -11.52
N LYS A 167 7.07 23.11 -10.68
CA LYS A 167 8.30 22.73 -9.97
C LYS A 167 8.43 21.20 -9.94
N TYR A 168 9.65 20.71 -9.87
CA TYR A 168 9.92 19.28 -9.69
C TYR A 168 9.69 18.89 -8.22
N ASP A 169 8.69 18.06 -7.98
CA ASP A 169 8.38 17.54 -6.65
C ASP A 169 8.91 16.10 -6.52
N ILE A 170 10.10 15.99 -5.91
CA ILE A 170 10.81 14.71 -5.75
C ILE A 170 10.09 13.82 -4.74
N GLY A 171 9.54 14.37 -3.65
CA GLY A 171 8.77 13.60 -2.68
C GLY A 171 7.51 13.01 -3.30
N GLY A 172 6.80 13.82 -4.10
CA GLY A 172 5.68 13.36 -4.91
C GLY A 172 6.06 12.24 -5.88
N MET A 173 7.15 12.39 -6.62
CA MET A 173 7.66 11.33 -7.50
C MET A 173 7.96 10.03 -6.75
N CYS A 174 8.58 10.10 -5.58
CA CYS A 174 8.84 8.95 -4.71
C CYS A 174 7.54 8.24 -4.31
N ASN A 175 6.53 8.97 -3.86
CA ASN A 175 5.22 8.38 -3.59
C ASN A 175 4.55 7.80 -4.85
N GLY A 176 4.76 8.41 -6.02
CA GLY A 176 4.32 7.87 -7.30
C GLY A 176 4.98 6.53 -7.66
N ILE A 177 6.28 6.38 -7.38
CA ILE A 177 7.01 5.11 -7.53
C ILE A 177 6.36 4.04 -6.64
N LEU A 178 6.14 4.36 -5.36
CA LEU A 178 5.50 3.44 -4.41
C LEU A 178 4.07 3.10 -4.83
N ALA A 179 3.28 4.07 -5.29
CA ALA A 179 1.93 3.82 -5.81
C ALA A 179 1.94 2.89 -7.02
N GLY A 180 2.89 3.04 -7.95
CA GLY A 180 3.08 2.14 -9.08
C GLY A 180 3.48 0.73 -8.64
N LEU A 181 4.37 0.61 -7.66
CA LEU A 181 4.74 -0.67 -7.05
C LEU A 181 3.53 -1.37 -6.41
N VAL A 182 2.75 -0.65 -5.60
CA VAL A 182 1.51 -1.16 -4.98
C VAL A 182 0.49 -1.59 -6.03
N SER A 183 0.33 -0.82 -7.12
CA SER A 183 -0.69 -1.05 -8.14
C SER A 183 -0.46 -2.34 -8.93
N ILE A 184 0.79 -2.76 -9.13
CA ILE A 184 1.10 -3.98 -9.87
C ILE A 184 1.14 -5.22 -8.98
N THR A 185 1.27 -5.07 -7.66
CA THR A 185 1.46 -6.18 -6.71
C THR A 185 0.43 -7.31 -6.88
N ALA A 186 -0.86 -7.03 -7.10
CA ALA A 186 -1.90 -8.05 -7.29
C ALA A 186 -1.80 -8.81 -8.61
N GLY A 187 -1.44 -8.12 -9.71
CA GLY A 187 -1.42 -8.68 -11.06
C GLY A 187 -0.02 -9.03 -11.57
N CYS A 188 1.04 -8.86 -10.78
CA CYS A 188 2.41 -8.87 -11.29
C CYS A 188 2.83 -10.19 -11.94
N GLY A 189 2.23 -11.32 -11.58
CA GLY A 189 2.47 -12.64 -12.16
C GLY A 189 1.56 -13.02 -13.35
N ASN A 190 0.54 -12.21 -13.65
CA ASN A 190 -0.56 -12.59 -14.54
C ASN A 190 -0.76 -11.64 -15.71
N VAL A 191 -0.31 -10.39 -15.59
CA VAL A 191 -0.44 -9.40 -16.66
C VAL A 191 0.81 -9.33 -17.53
N GLU A 192 0.64 -8.99 -18.80
CA GLU A 192 1.77 -8.71 -19.69
C GLU A 192 2.51 -7.42 -19.30
N SER A 193 3.79 -7.34 -19.66
CA SER A 193 4.64 -6.16 -19.41
C SER A 193 4.10 -4.85 -19.98
N GLY A 194 3.37 -4.90 -21.09
CA GLY A 194 2.69 -3.73 -21.65
C GLY A 194 1.59 -3.21 -20.72
N SER A 195 0.80 -4.10 -20.13
CA SER A 195 -0.23 -3.76 -19.15
C SER A 195 0.36 -3.17 -17.87
N ALA A 196 1.51 -3.67 -17.40
CA ALA A 196 2.17 -3.16 -16.21
C ALA A 196 2.52 -1.65 -16.30
N LEU A 197 2.88 -1.16 -17.49
CA LEU A 197 3.10 0.27 -17.74
C LEU A 197 1.83 1.10 -17.49
N ILE A 198 0.70 0.62 -18.00
CA ILE A 198 -0.60 1.30 -17.89
C ILE A 198 -1.10 1.25 -16.44
N ILE A 199 -0.95 0.11 -15.77
CA ILE A 199 -1.33 -0.09 -14.37
C ILE A 199 -0.58 0.91 -13.48
N GLY A 200 0.73 1.07 -13.67
CA GLY A 200 1.54 2.03 -12.93
C GLY A 200 1.18 3.48 -13.23
N LEU A 201 0.94 3.81 -14.50
CA LEU A 201 0.49 5.15 -14.91
C LEU A 201 -0.83 5.53 -14.24
N LEU A 202 -1.83 4.65 -14.31
CA LEU A 202 -3.13 4.89 -13.66
C LEU A 202 -3.01 4.89 -12.14
N GLY A 203 -2.13 4.06 -11.56
CA GLY A 203 -1.79 4.08 -10.14
C GLY A 203 -1.28 5.43 -9.66
N GLY A 204 -0.43 6.09 -10.46
CA GLY A 204 0.03 7.46 -10.18
C GLY A 204 -1.10 8.49 -10.14
N PHE A 205 -2.09 8.38 -11.03
CA PHE A 205 -3.28 9.24 -11.00
C PHE A 205 -4.19 8.94 -9.81
N VAL A 206 -4.40 7.66 -9.48
CA VAL A 206 -5.19 7.24 -8.31
C VAL A 206 -4.58 7.78 -7.01
N TYR A 207 -3.26 7.65 -6.84
CA TYR A 207 -2.52 8.23 -5.73
C TYR A 207 -2.73 9.75 -5.66
N GLN A 208 -2.46 10.48 -6.76
CA GLN A 208 -2.52 11.93 -6.72
C GLN A 208 -3.94 12.43 -6.44
N GLY A 209 -4.95 11.82 -7.07
CA GLY A 209 -6.36 12.14 -6.85
C GLY A 209 -6.78 11.89 -5.40
N THR A 210 -6.36 10.76 -4.82
CA THR A 210 -6.68 10.41 -3.43
C THR A 210 -6.00 11.32 -2.43
N SER A 211 -4.70 11.61 -2.61
CA SER A 211 -3.96 12.55 -1.76
C SER A 211 -4.66 13.93 -1.76
N SER A 212 -5.00 14.45 -2.94
CA SER A 212 -5.75 15.72 -3.06
C SER A 212 -7.14 15.66 -2.42
N LEU A 213 -7.83 14.52 -2.48
CA LEU A 213 -9.12 14.32 -1.82
C LEU A 213 -8.98 14.34 -0.29
N LEU A 214 -8.00 13.65 0.28
CA LEU A 214 -7.77 13.65 1.73
C LEU A 214 -7.45 15.06 2.25
N GLN A 215 -6.64 15.82 1.53
CA GLN A 215 -6.37 17.23 1.85
C GLN A 215 -7.67 18.06 1.85
N LYS A 216 -8.54 17.86 0.85
CA LYS A 216 -9.85 18.55 0.78
C LYS A 216 -10.79 18.16 1.93
N LEU A 217 -10.76 16.90 2.35
CA LEU A 217 -11.53 16.38 3.48
C LEU A 217 -10.91 16.72 4.84
N LYS A 218 -9.78 17.43 4.87
CA LYS A 218 -9.01 17.74 6.08
C LYS A 218 -8.64 16.49 6.89
N VAL A 219 -8.32 15.41 6.21
CA VAL A 219 -7.72 14.21 6.81
C VAL A 219 -6.20 14.33 6.69
N ASP A 220 -5.53 14.49 7.83
CA ASP A 220 -4.08 14.59 7.88
C ASP A 220 -3.46 13.18 7.91
N ASP A 221 -3.08 12.71 6.73
CA ASP A 221 -2.30 11.50 6.50
C ASP A 221 -0.85 11.94 6.18
N PRO A 222 0.08 11.93 7.15
CA PRO A 222 1.36 12.65 7.04
C PRO A 222 2.24 12.29 5.85
N ILE A 223 2.22 11.03 5.43
CA ILE A 223 3.07 10.53 4.34
C ILE A 223 2.24 10.02 3.15
N ASP A 224 0.95 10.36 3.09
CA ASP A 224 0.00 9.83 2.11
C ASP A 224 -0.13 8.28 2.17
N ALA A 225 -0.06 7.68 3.37
CA ALA A 225 -0.09 6.23 3.54
C ALA A 225 -1.35 5.57 2.95
N PHE A 226 -2.53 6.16 3.11
CA PHE A 226 -3.77 5.67 2.51
C PHE A 226 -3.78 5.87 1.00
N ALA A 227 -3.28 6.99 0.46
CA ALA A 227 -3.27 7.21 -0.98
C ALA A 227 -2.30 6.23 -1.69
N VAL A 228 -1.10 6.05 -1.15
CA VAL A 228 -0.08 5.14 -1.69
C VAL A 228 -0.51 3.69 -1.53
N HIS A 229 -1.00 3.27 -0.36
CA HIS A 229 -1.26 1.84 -0.09
C HIS A 229 -2.75 1.48 -0.20
N GLY A 230 -3.64 2.26 0.41
CA GLY A 230 -5.07 2.00 0.42
C GLY A 230 -5.71 2.13 -0.96
N ALA A 231 -5.66 3.33 -1.54
CA ALA A 231 -6.30 3.60 -2.82
C ALA A 231 -5.57 2.94 -4.00
N SER A 232 -4.24 3.02 -4.05
CA SER A 232 -3.48 2.35 -5.11
C SER A 232 -3.55 0.82 -4.97
N GLY A 233 -3.71 0.29 -3.76
CA GLY A 233 -3.96 -1.13 -3.52
C GLY A 233 -5.32 -1.57 -4.06
N ALA A 234 -6.37 -0.80 -3.79
CA ALA A 234 -7.70 -1.03 -4.35
C ALA A 234 -7.69 -0.99 -5.87
N TRP A 235 -6.98 -0.02 -6.44
CA TRP A 235 -6.75 0.03 -7.88
C TRP A 235 -6.01 -1.21 -8.37
N GLY A 236 -4.93 -1.64 -7.70
CA GLY A 236 -4.16 -2.81 -8.11
C GLY A 236 -4.96 -4.10 -8.14
N VAL A 237 -5.81 -4.33 -7.14
CA VAL A 237 -6.72 -5.50 -7.10
C VAL A 237 -7.70 -5.48 -8.28
N MET A 238 -8.26 -4.31 -8.61
CA MET A 238 -9.17 -4.19 -9.77
C MET A 238 -8.43 -4.26 -11.11
N ALA A 239 -7.24 -3.68 -11.18
CA ALA A 239 -6.40 -3.67 -12.36
C ALA A 239 -5.94 -5.08 -12.73
N ALA A 240 -5.66 -5.93 -11.74
CA ALA A 240 -5.34 -7.34 -11.98
C ALA A 240 -6.42 -8.02 -12.84
N VAL A 241 -7.71 -7.80 -12.55
CA VAL A 241 -8.81 -8.38 -13.36
C VAL A 241 -9.02 -7.66 -14.69
N PHE A 242 -8.80 -6.34 -14.75
CA PHE A 242 -8.99 -5.61 -16.00
C PHE A 242 -7.92 -5.90 -17.04
N PHE A 243 -6.73 -6.32 -16.62
CA PHE A 243 -5.57 -6.51 -17.49
C PHE A 243 -5.07 -7.97 -17.56
N ASP A 244 -5.70 -8.89 -16.85
CA ASP A 244 -5.51 -10.33 -17.05
C ASP A 244 -6.34 -10.80 -18.26
N TRP A 245 -5.77 -10.64 -19.45
CA TRP A 245 -6.44 -10.97 -20.71
C TRP A 245 -6.25 -12.41 -21.18
N GLY A 246 -5.64 -13.29 -20.38
CA GLY A 246 -5.52 -14.72 -20.66
C GLY A 246 -5.16 -15.07 -22.10
N THR A 247 -6.04 -15.86 -22.72
CA THR A 247 -6.03 -16.23 -24.15
C THR A 247 -7.09 -15.47 -24.97
N GLY A 248 -7.62 -14.38 -24.40
CA GLY A 248 -8.74 -13.57 -24.91
C GLY A 248 -9.61 -13.07 -23.75
N MET A 249 -10.39 -12.00 -23.96
CA MET A 249 -11.15 -11.35 -22.87
C MET A 249 -12.22 -12.24 -22.21
N ASP A 250 -12.62 -13.34 -22.86
CA ASP A 250 -13.56 -14.32 -22.30
C ASP A 250 -12.89 -15.33 -21.36
N TYR A 251 -11.56 -15.36 -21.32
CA TYR A 251 -10.74 -16.27 -20.49
C TYR A 251 -9.99 -15.48 -19.42
N PHE A 252 -9.78 -16.11 -18.27
CA PHE A 252 -9.10 -15.51 -17.11
C PHE A 252 -8.02 -16.45 -16.63
N ASN A 253 -6.82 -15.95 -16.29
CA ASN A 253 -5.72 -16.80 -15.85
C ASN A 253 -5.78 -17.10 -14.34
N GLY A 254 -6.37 -16.22 -13.53
CA GLY A 254 -6.48 -16.50 -12.08
C GLY A 254 -5.11 -16.68 -11.42
N TRP A 255 -4.92 -17.75 -10.63
CA TRP A 255 -3.64 -18.02 -9.96
C TRP A 255 -2.63 -18.81 -10.82
N SER A 256 -2.95 -19.16 -12.07
CA SER A 256 -2.10 -19.97 -12.94
C SER A 256 -1.14 -19.17 -13.85
N GLY A 257 -0.87 -17.91 -13.50
CA GLY A 257 0.06 -17.05 -14.24
C GLY A 257 -0.48 -16.69 -15.62
N PHE A 258 0.06 -17.29 -16.67
CA PHE A 258 -0.37 -17.12 -18.06
C PHE A 258 -1.27 -18.21 -18.61
N SER A 259 -1.52 -19.24 -17.80
CA SER A 259 -2.44 -20.30 -18.19
C SER A 259 -3.84 -19.89 -17.77
N CYS A 260 -4.80 -20.07 -18.67
CA CYS A 260 -6.21 -19.88 -18.37
C CYS A 260 -6.65 -20.81 -17.23
N MET A 261 -7.63 -20.37 -16.44
CA MET A 261 -8.39 -21.27 -15.57
C MET A 261 -9.07 -22.34 -16.42
N VAL A 262 -9.04 -23.58 -15.96
CA VAL A 262 -9.60 -24.73 -16.67
C VAL A 262 -10.94 -25.17 -16.08
N ASP A 263 -11.82 -25.68 -16.93
CA ASP A 263 -13.05 -26.36 -16.53
C ASP A 263 -12.77 -27.82 -16.10
N SER A 264 -13.84 -28.54 -15.73
CA SER A 264 -13.76 -29.96 -15.33
C SER A 264 -13.20 -30.88 -16.40
N ASP A 265 -13.28 -30.48 -17.67
CA ASP A 265 -12.79 -31.25 -18.82
C ASP A 265 -11.35 -30.86 -19.22
N GLY A 266 -10.74 -29.90 -18.51
CA GLY A 266 -9.38 -29.43 -18.74
C GLY A 266 -9.25 -28.39 -19.86
N ASN A 267 -10.36 -27.84 -20.35
CA ASN A 267 -10.35 -26.77 -21.36
C ASN A 267 -10.39 -25.39 -20.69
N CYS A 268 -9.96 -24.34 -21.40
CA CYS A 268 -10.06 -22.98 -20.87
C CYS A 268 -11.52 -22.61 -20.56
N ALA A 269 -11.80 -22.25 -19.32
CA ALA A 269 -13.12 -21.85 -18.87
C ALA A 269 -13.49 -20.48 -19.45
N SER A 270 -14.57 -20.42 -20.24
CA SER A 270 -15.09 -19.19 -20.81
C SER A 270 -16.07 -18.47 -19.86
N GLY A 271 -16.21 -17.16 -20.00
CA GLY A 271 -17.12 -16.35 -19.18
C GLY A 271 -16.64 -16.12 -17.74
N MET A 272 -15.35 -16.31 -17.48
CA MET A 272 -14.76 -16.17 -16.13
C MET A 272 -14.56 -14.73 -15.70
N TRP A 273 -14.41 -13.80 -16.64
CA TRP A 273 -14.14 -12.40 -16.34
C TRP A 273 -15.15 -11.79 -15.37
N GLY A 274 -16.45 -12.01 -15.58
CA GLY A 274 -17.49 -11.46 -14.70
C GLY A 274 -17.42 -12.02 -13.28
N LYS A 275 -17.06 -13.30 -13.13
CA LYS A 275 -16.88 -13.93 -11.82
C LYS A 275 -15.61 -13.39 -11.13
N ALA A 276 -14.49 -13.32 -11.83
CA ALA A 276 -13.25 -12.73 -11.33
C ALA A 276 -13.45 -11.28 -10.87
N PHE A 277 -14.16 -10.47 -11.67
CA PHE A 277 -14.48 -9.08 -11.33
C PHE A 277 -15.25 -8.98 -10.02
N VAL A 278 -16.28 -9.81 -9.84
CA VAL A 278 -17.06 -9.85 -8.60
C VAL A 278 -16.20 -10.28 -7.42
N ALA A 279 -15.34 -11.29 -7.59
CA ALA A 279 -14.49 -11.77 -6.49
C ALA A 279 -13.49 -10.71 -6.02
N ASN A 280 -12.77 -10.05 -6.93
CA ASN A 280 -11.85 -8.96 -6.62
C ASN A 280 -12.57 -7.72 -6.06
N LEU A 281 -13.77 -7.40 -6.55
CA LEU A 281 -14.57 -6.31 -5.97
C LEU A 281 -14.99 -6.63 -4.53
N VAL A 282 -15.40 -7.88 -4.27
CA VAL A 282 -15.75 -8.32 -2.92
C VAL A 282 -14.52 -8.30 -2.02
N GLU A 283 -13.34 -8.71 -2.49
CA GLU A 283 -12.09 -8.58 -1.74
C GLU A 283 -11.85 -7.12 -1.31
N VAL A 284 -11.89 -6.17 -2.25
CA VAL A 284 -11.72 -4.73 -1.96
C VAL A 284 -12.70 -4.24 -0.90
N ILE A 285 -13.98 -4.57 -1.05
CA ILE A 285 -15.05 -4.17 -0.12
C ILE A 285 -14.82 -4.80 1.25
N MET A 286 -14.52 -6.09 1.31
CA MET A 286 -14.38 -6.82 2.56
C MET A 286 -13.14 -6.40 3.33
N ILE A 287 -12.01 -6.13 2.65
CA ILE A 287 -10.83 -5.55 3.31
C ILE A 287 -11.18 -4.17 3.87
N PHE A 288 -11.86 -3.31 3.10
CA PHE A 288 -12.23 -1.98 3.58
C PHE A 288 -13.16 -2.04 4.80
N VAL A 289 -14.20 -2.89 4.76
CA VAL A 289 -15.17 -3.05 5.85
C VAL A 289 -14.54 -3.70 7.07
N TRP A 290 -13.80 -4.80 6.90
CA TRP A 290 -13.20 -5.54 7.99
C TRP A 290 -12.11 -4.73 8.68
N VAL A 291 -11.14 -4.24 7.93
CA VAL A 291 -10.04 -3.44 8.49
C VAL A 291 -10.61 -2.14 9.03
N GLY A 292 -11.47 -1.45 8.28
CA GLY A 292 -12.07 -0.20 8.72
C GLY A 292 -12.83 -0.35 10.04
N GLY A 293 -13.68 -1.37 10.13
CA GLY A 293 -14.47 -1.69 11.33
C GLY A 293 -13.59 -2.09 12.51
N MET A 294 -12.67 -3.05 12.32
CA MET A 294 -11.80 -3.53 13.40
C MET A 294 -10.81 -2.46 13.86
N SER A 295 -10.22 -1.69 12.95
CA SER A 295 -9.37 -0.56 13.31
C SER A 295 -10.13 0.50 14.09
N ALA A 296 -11.39 0.78 13.73
CA ALA A 296 -12.23 1.70 14.50
C ALA A 296 -12.54 1.16 15.91
N LEU A 297 -12.81 -0.14 16.04
CA LEU A 297 -13.00 -0.81 17.34
C LEU A 297 -11.77 -0.75 18.24
N VAL A 298 -10.56 -0.59 17.69
CA VAL A 298 -9.33 -0.44 18.46
C VAL A 298 -9.02 1.04 18.71
N PHE A 299 -9.04 1.88 17.68
CA PHE A 299 -8.66 3.29 17.79
C PHE A 299 -9.67 4.15 18.55
N VAL A 300 -10.98 3.92 18.41
CA VAL A 300 -12.00 4.74 19.09
C VAL A 300 -11.91 4.61 20.61
N PRO A 301 -11.85 3.40 21.22
CA PRO A 301 -11.63 3.29 22.66
C PRO A 301 -10.34 3.96 23.13
N MET A 302 -9.23 3.78 22.39
CA MET A 302 -7.95 4.44 22.74
C MET A 302 -8.04 5.97 22.65
N ARG A 303 -8.83 6.50 21.72
CA ARG A 303 -9.11 7.94 21.64
C ARG A 303 -9.91 8.41 22.86
N LEU A 304 -10.97 7.69 23.21
CA LEU A 304 -11.87 8.05 24.32
C LEU A 304 -11.16 7.98 25.69
N THR A 305 -10.17 7.10 25.85
CA THR A 305 -9.37 7.00 27.07
C THR A 305 -8.15 7.92 27.10
N GLY A 306 -7.92 8.71 26.05
CA GLY A 306 -6.74 9.58 25.93
C GLY A 306 -5.42 8.84 25.67
N LEU A 307 -5.48 7.54 25.32
CA LEU A 307 -4.30 6.71 25.05
C LEU A 307 -3.77 6.86 23.62
N LEU A 308 -4.60 7.34 22.68
CA LEU A 308 -4.25 7.39 21.26
C LEU A 308 -3.31 8.55 20.90
N ARG A 309 -3.63 9.76 21.36
CA ARG A 309 -2.95 11.00 20.93
C ARG A 309 -2.03 11.52 22.01
N THR A 310 -0.85 11.95 21.61
CA THR A 310 0.13 12.62 22.47
C THR A 310 -0.36 14.04 22.83
N PRO A 311 -0.13 14.55 24.06
CA PRO A 311 -0.44 15.93 24.44
C PRO A 311 0.18 17.00 23.53
N GLU A 312 -0.41 18.20 23.45
CA GLU A 312 0.05 19.27 22.55
C GLU A 312 1.42 19.84 22.94
N ASP A 313 1.71 20.01 24.23
CA ASP A 313 3.01 20.44 24.75
C ASP A 313 4.14 19.50 24.32
N VAL A 314 3.88 18.19 24.35
CA VAL A 314 4.83 17.16 23.89
C VAL A 314 4.96 17.14 22.36
N GLN A 315 3.89 17.47 21.63
CA GLN A 315 3.96 17.61 20.16
C GLN A 315 4.80 18.83 19.76
N GLU A 316 4.66 19.96 20.46
CA GLU A 316 5.45 21.18 20.24
C GLU A 316 6.94 20.99 20.54
N GLU A 317 7.25 20.26 21.62
CA GLU A 317 8.63 19.90 21.98
C GLU A 317 9.28 18.94 20.95
N GLY A 318 8.46 18.10 20.32
CA GLY A 318 8.88 17.02 19.42
C GLY A 318 9.07 15.69 20.15
N LEU A 319 8.51 14.62 19.57
CA LEU A 319 8.52 13.27 20.17
C LEU A 319 9.94 12.71 20.42
N ASP A 320 10.91 13.07 19.59
CA ASP A 320 12.30 12.63 19.78
C ASP A 320 12.85 13.16 21.10
N HIS A 321 12.65 14.47 21.36
CA HIS A 321 13.13 15.10 22.58
C HIS A 321 12.38 14.62 23.81
N ALA A 322 11.07 14.49 23.70
CA ALA A 322 10.22 14.16 24.84
C ALA A 322 10.19 12.67 25.21
N LYS A 323 10.44 11.75 24.24
CA LYS A 323 10.20 10.31 24.42
C LYS A 323 11.37 9.39 24.04
N HIS A 324 12.43 9.89 23.40
CA HIS A 324 13.52 9.05 22.92
C HIS A 324 14.88 9.41 23.53
N SER A 325 15.78 8.42 23.58
CA SER A 325 17.15 8.58 24.03
C SER A 325 18.10 7.86 23.06
N PRO A 326 19.04 8.57 22.40
CA PRO A 326 19.30 10.01 22.54
C PRO A 326 18.15 10.87 21.98
N SER A 327 17.97 12.06 22.55
CA SER A 327 16.85 12.97 22.27
C SER A 327 16.94 13.70 20.92
N LYS A 328 18.10 13.66 20.26
CA LYS A 328 18.34 14.29 18.96
C LYS A 328 18.65 13.22 17.92
N ALA A 329 17.91 13.25 16.81
CA ALA A 329 18.21 12.42 15.65
C ALA A 329 19.53 12.81 14.95
N TYR A 330 19.90 14.09 15.01
CA TYR A 330 21.14 14.63 14.42
C TYR A 330 21.86 15.55 15.40
N ASP A 331 23.17 15.42 15.47
CA ASP A 331 24.03 16.42 16.11
C ASP A 331 24.55 17.38 15.05
N LEU A 332 23.79 18.44 14.77
CA LEU A 332 24.16 19.51 13.85
C LEU A 332 25.07 20.56 14.51
N SER A 333 25.66 20.27 15.69
CA SER A 333 26.63 21.15 16.31
C SER A 333 27.97 21.10 15.55
N VAL A 334 28.00 21.76 14.39
CA VAL A 334 29.25 22.09 13.70
C VAL A 334 29.88 23.24 14.48
N GLY A 335 31.11 23.04 14.96
CA GLY A 335 31.83 24.01 15.80
C GLY A 335 31.74 25.45 15.26
N GLY A 336 31.09 26.33 16.04
CA GLY A 336 31.28 27.78 15.98
C GLY A 336 30.60 28.56 14.85
N GLY A 337 29.64 28.01 14.11
CA GLY A 337 28.95 28.79 13.08
C GLY A 337 27.55 28.30 12.76
N THR A 338 26.53 29.08 13.12
CA THR A 338 25.14 28.90 12.67
C THR A 338 25.07 28.94 11.14
N LEU A 339 24.88 27.78 10.53
CA LEU A 339 24.34 27.70 9.17
C LEU A 339 22.88 28.14 9.24
N LYS A 340 22.58 29.30 8.66
CA LYS A 340 21.20 29.63 8.31
C LYS A 340 20.81 28.73 7.14
N ALA A 341 19.93 27.78 7.38
CA ALA A 341 19.25 27.07 6.31
C ALA A 341 18.45 28.11 5.49
N GLN A 342 18.67 28.12 4.17
CA GLN A 342 17.82 28.81 3.19
C GLN A 342 16.68 27.87 2.76
#